data_AF-A0A7S3A1Z7-F1
#
_entry.id   AF-A0A7S3A1Z7-F1
#
_cell.length_a   1.000
_cell.length_b   1.000
_cell.length_c   1.000
_cell.angle_alpha   90.00
_cell.angle_beta   90.00
_cell.angle_gamma   90.00
#
_symmetry.space_group_name_H-M   'P 1'
#
loop_
_entity.id
_entity.type
_entity.pdbx_description
1 polymer ?
#
loop_
_entity_poly.entity_id
_entity_poly.type
_entity_poly.pdbx_seq_one_letter_code
_entity_poly.pdbx_strand_id
1 'polypeptide(L)'
;MGVGGKAIPPFTDRITDIKSDASFILLVEKDAAFMRLAEDRFYNKYPCIIITAKGQPDVATRMFLKKLRYTLRIPILGLVDSDPYGLKILSVYMSGSKSMSYDSANLTTPDIKWLGVRPSDLDKYNIPEQCRLPMTEYDIKTGKELLEEDFIRKSEVI
;
A
#
# COMPACT_ATOMS: atom_id res chain seq x y z
N MET A 1 -16.79 -7.39 19.86
CA MET A 1 -15.38 -6.94 19.79
C MET A 1 -15.24 -6.09 18.54
N GLY A 2 -14.71 -4.88 18.69
CA GLY A 2 -14.94 -3.74 17.79
C GLY A 2 -14.54 -3.99 16.33
N VAL A 3 -15.41 -3.53 15.42
CA VAL A 3 -15.20 -3.50 13.96
C VAL A 3 -14.14 -2.45 13.54
N GLY A 4 -13.57 -1.73 14.50
CA GLY A 4 -12.60 -0.66 14.27
C GLY A 4 -11.17 -1.14 14.40
N GLY A 5 -10.33 -0.77 13.42
CA GLY A 5 -8.89 -0.98 13.47
C GLY A 5 -8.22 -0.25 14.65
N LYS A 6 -6.98 -0.63 14.96
CA LYS A 6 -6.17 0.02 16.00
C LYS A 6 -5.21 1.02 15.36
N ALA A 7 -5.19 2.24 15.88
CA ALA A 7 -4.26 3.27 15.43
C ALA A 7 -2.81 2.84 15.73
N ILE A 8 -1.92 3.07 14.75
CA ILE A 8 -0.49 2.81 14.92
C ILE A 8 0.07 3.90 15.84
N PRO A 9 0.70 3.54 16.98
CA PRO A 9 1.28 4.53 17.86
C PRO A 9 2.47 5.22 17.17
N PRO A 10 2.71 6.51 17.44
CA PRO A 10 3.85 7.24 16.86
C PRO A 10 5.21 6.67 17.31
N PHE A 11 5.26 6.03 18.49
CA PHE A 11 6.48 5.42 19.03
C PHE A 11 6.56 3.92 18.69
N THR A 12 6.78 3.60 17.40
CA THR A 12 6.88 2.21 16.92
C THR A 12 8.06 1.45 17.52
N ASP A 13 9.10 2.13 18.01
CA ASP A 13 10.26 1.51 18.67
C ASP A 13 9.89 0.76 19.95
N ARG A 14 8.89 1.23 20.70
CA ARG A 14 8.46 0.60 21.96
C ARG A 14 7.70 -0.71 21.79
N ILE A 15 7.36 -1.07 20.55
CA ILE A 15 6.66 -2.33 20.25
C ILE A 15 7.70 -3.46 20.21
N THR A 16 7.73 -4.33 21.21
CA THR A 16 8.77 -5.37 21.31
C THR A 16 8.26 -6.76 20.95
N ASP A 17 7.06 -7.13 21.41
CA ASP A 17 6.53 -8.49 21.29
C ASP A 17 5.47 -8.57 20.15
N ILE A 18 5.95 -8.63 18.91
CA ILE A 18 5.09 -8.80 17.72
C ILE A 18 5.00 -10.29 17.41
N LYS A 19 3.81 -10.88 17.63
CA LYS A 19 3.48 -12.24 17.23
C LYS A 19 2.22 -12.23 16.39
N SER A 20 2.23 -12.95 15.27
CA SER A 20 1.08 -13.10 14.40
C SER A 20 1.19 -14.42 13.63
N ASP A 21 0.04 -15.03 13.37
CA ASP A 21 -0.20 -16.17 12.49
C ASP A 21 -0.55 -15.75 11.05
N ALA A 22 -0.51 -14.44 10.76
CA ALA A 22 -0.78 -13.91 9.43
C ALA A 22 0.23 -14.42 8.40
N SER A 23 -0.28 -14.78 7.21
CA SER A 23 0.51 -15.21 6.07
C SER A 23 0.97 -14.05 5.18
N PHE A 24 0.27 -12.92 5.21
CA PHE A 24 0.64 -11.71 4.46
C PHE A 24 0.08 -10.45 5.10
N ILE A 25 0.65 -9.31 4.72
CA ILE A 25 0.18 -7.97 5.11
C ILE A 25 -0.51 -7.35 3.90
N LEU A 26 -1.75 -6.89 4.07
CA LEU A 26 -2.50 -6.17 3.05
C LEU A 26 -2.51 -4.69 3.37
N LEU A 27 -1.84 -3.90 2.53
CA LEU A 27 -1.78 -2.45 2.64
C LEU A 27 -2.86 -1.84 1.77
N VAL A 28 -3.77 -1.07 2.37
CA VAL A 28 -4.94 -0.50 1.72
C VAL A 28 -4.87 1.02 1.78
N GLU A 29 -4.93 1.67 0.63
CA GLU A 29 -4.84 3.14 0.54
C GLU A 29 -6.10 3.82 1.12
N LYS A 30 -7.29 3.40 0.69
CA LYS A 30 -8.56 4.02 1.06
C LYS A 30 -9.16 3.46 2.36
N ASP A 31 -9.52 4.35 3.28
CA ASP A 31 -10.12 4.00 4.58
C ASP A 31 -11.46 3.26 4.43
N ALA A 32 -12.27 3.62 3.41
CA ALA A 32 -13.52 2.93 3.12
C ALA A 32 -13.29 1.47 2.71
N ALA A 33 -12.26 1.18 1.91
CA ALA A 33 -11.91 -0.19 1.54
C ALA A 33 -11.40 -0.98 2.76
N PHE A 34 -10.63 -0.33 3.64
CA PHE A 34 -10.21 -0.93 4.91
C PHE A 34 -11.41 -1.30 5.79
N MET A 35 -12.35 -0.37 6.00
CA MET A 35 -13.56 -0.63 6.79
C MET A 35 -14.36 -1.78 6.19
N ARG A 36 -14.51 -1.82 4.86
CA ARG A 36 -15.25 -2.89 4.19
C ARG A 36 -14.62 -4.27 4.40
N LEU A 37 -13.30 -4.37 4.28
CA LEU A 37 -12.57 -5.62 4.55
C LEU A 37 -12.65 -6.02 6.03
N ALA A 38 -12.70 -5.05 6.94
CA ALA A 38 -12.86 -5.30 8.37
C ALA A 38 -14.28 -5.79 8.71
N GLU A 39 -15.31 -5.21 8.09
CA GLU A 39 -16.72 -5.64 8.18
C GLU A 39 -16.90 -7.08 7.68
N ASP A 40 -16.33 -7.39 6.51
CA ASP A 40 -16.36 -8.73 5.90
C ASP A 40 -15.48 -9.74 6.66
N ARG A 41 -14.75 -9.28 7.68
CA ARG A 41 -13.78 -10.08 8.46
C ARG A 41 -12.83 -10.84 7.56
N PHE A 42 -12.28 -10.17 6.56
CA PHE A 42 -11.38 -10.77 5.59
C PHE A 42 -10.19 -11.48 6.27
N TYR A 43 -9.71 -10.92 7.39
CA TYR A 43 -8.65 -11.47 8.24
C TYR A 43 -9.01 -12.83 8.91
N ASN A 44 -10.30 -13.17 9.04
CA ASN A 44 -10.72 -14.49 9.54
C ASN A 44 -10.70 -15.55 8.44
N LYS A 45 -10.97 -15.16 7.19
CA LYS A 45 -10.99 -16.07 6.04
C LYS A 45 -9.58 -16.33 5.51
N TYR A 46 -8.77 -15.29 5.48
CA TYR A 46 -7.37 -15.35 5.12
C TYR A 46 -6.55 -14.73 6.26
N PRO A 47 -5.63 -15.49 6.88
CA PRO A 47 -4.82 -14.98 7.99
C PRO A 47 -3.93 -13.86 7.45
N CYS A 48 -4.32 -12.61 7.68
CA CYS A 48 -3.66 -11.44 7.14
C CYS A 48 -3.75 -10.25 8.09
N ILE A 49 -2.78 -9.35 7.98
CA ILE A 49 -2.78 -8.07 8.70
C ILE A 49 -3.18 -7.00 7.70
N ILE A 50 -4.29 -6.32 7.94
CA ILE A 50 -4.74 -5.21 7.09
C ILE A 50 -4.24 -3.90 7.71
N ILE A 51 -3.55 -3.09 6.92
CA ILE A 51 -3.00 -1.79 7.33
C ILE A 51 -3.49 -0.73 6.36
N THR A 52 -3.91 0.42 6.88
CA THR A 52 -4.22 1.58 6.05
C THR A 52 -3.49 2.82 6.55
N ALA A 53 -3.06 3.67 5.62
CA ALA A 53 -2.56 5.01 5.90
C ALA A 53 -3.59 6.11 5.63
N LYS A 54 -4.83 5.75 5.21
CA LYS A 54 -5.87 6.70 4.79
C LYS A 54 -5.36 7.70 3.74
N GLY A 55 -4.63 7.19 2.73
CA GLY A 55 -3.96 8.00 1.70
C GLY A 55 -2.45 7.96 1.83
N GLN A 56 -1.82 9.15 1.92
CA GLN A 56 -0.36 9.27 1.93
C GLN A 56 0.26 8.65 3.20
N PRO A 57 1.32 7.83 3.07
CA PRO A 57 1.91 7.15 4.21
C PRO A 57 2.59 8.09 5.20
N ASP A 58 2.15 8.02 6.46
CA ASP A 58 2.85 8.59 7.60
C ASP A 58 4.16 7.84 7.90
N VAL A 59 5.11 8.55 8.51
CA VAL A 59 6.40 7.98 8.94
C VAL A 59 6.18 6.81 9.92
N ALA A 60 5.25 6.94 10.87
CA ALA A 60 4.92 5.88 11.82
C ALA A 60 4.40 4.62 11.13
N THR A 61 3.52 4.76 10.14
CA THR A 61 2.99 3.62 9.36
C THR A 61 4.10 2.91 8.59
N ARG A 62 5.04 3.65 8.01
CA ARG A 62 6.20 3.10 7.30
C ARG A 62 7.16 2.37 8.23
N MET A 63 7.48 2.95 9.38
CA MET A 63 8.30 2.31 10.41
C MET A 63 7.64 1.02 10.92
N PHE A 64 6.33 1.05 11.16
CA PHE A 64 5.57 -0.10 11.60
C PHE A 64 5.58 -1.23 10.56
N LEU A 65 5.34 -0.89 9.29
CA LEU A 65 5.36 -1.85 8.18
C LEU A 65 6.72 -2.55 8.07
N LYS A 66 7.82 -1.79 8.13
CA LYS A 66 9.18 -2.34 8.10
C LYS A 66 9.43 -3.26 9.30
N LYS A 67 8.99 -2.86 10.49
CA LYS A 67 9.13 -3.68 11.70
C LYS A 67 8.36 -4.99 11.61
N LEU A 68 7.11 -4.94 11.13
CA LEU A 68 6.33 -6.14 10.84
C LEU A 68 7.01 -7.04 9.83
N ARG A 69 7.54 -6.48 8.74
CA ARG A 69 8.30 -7.23 7.73
C ARG A 69 9.53 -7.91 8.33
N TYR A 70 10.30 -7.20 9.16
CA TYR A 70 11.51 -7.74 9.77
C TYR A 70 11.20 -8.86 10.79
N THR A 71 10.16 -8.68 11.60
CA THR A 71 9.78 -9.62 12.64
C THR A 71 9.03 -10.84 12.09
N LEU A 72 8.03 -10.63 11.23
CA LEU A 72 7.16 -11.70 10.73
C LEU A 72 7.69 -12.34 9.43
N ARG A 73 8.54 -11.63 8.66
CA ARG A 73 9.10 -12.08 7.38
C ARG A 73 8.07 -12.51 6.33
N ILE A 74 6.84 -12.03 6.45
CA ILE A 74 5.75 -12.29 5.51
C ILE A 74 5.70 -11.26 4.37
N PRO A 75 5.14 -11.61 3.20
CA PRO A 75 4.99 -10.69 2.08
C PRO A 75 4.01 -9.55 2.39
N ILE A 76 4.26 -8.39 1.79
CA ILE A 76 3.37 -7.23 1.84
C ILE A 76 2.74 -7.05 0.47
N LEU A 77 1.41 -6.93 0.44
CA LEU A 77 0.61 -6.73 -0.75
C LEU A 77 -0.02 -5.34 -0.68
N GLY A 78 0.23 -4.50 -1.68
CA GLY A 78 -0.37 -3.17 -1.80
C GLY A 78 -1.62 -3.20 -2.66
N LEU A 79 -2.75 -2.78 -2.09
CA LEU A 79 -4.02 -2.53 -2.77
C LEU A 79 -4.22 -1.01 -2.89
N VAL A 80 -4.01 -0.49 -4.09
CA VAL A 80 -4.11 0.93 -4.43
C VAL A 80 -4.99 1.10 -5.67
N ASP A 81 -5.66 2.24 -5.80
CA ASP A 81 -6.48 2.50 -6.98
C ASP A 81 -5.61 2.58 -8.26
N SER A 82 -6.24 2.34 -9.42
CA SER A 82 -5.59 2.31 -10.74
C SER A 82 -5.24 3.70 -11.28
N ASP A 83 -4.78 4.59 -10.41
CA ASP A 83 -4.52 5.99 -10.72
C ASP A 83 -3.04 6.34 -10.50
N PRO A 84 -2.50 7.35 -11.20
CA PRO A 84 -1.14 7.85 -10.97
C PRO A 84 -0.87 8.19 -9.50
N TYR A 85 -1.89 8.65 -8.78
CA TYR A 85 -1.79 8.95 -7.35
C TYR A 85 -1.57 7.69 -6.50
N GLY A 86 -2.31 6.61 -6.78
CA GLY A 86 -2.13 5.32 -6.12
C GLY A 86 -0.74 4.73 -6.36
N LEU A 87 -0.25 4.82 -7.59
CA LEU A 87 1.12 4.43 -7.94
C LEU A 87 2.17 5.29 -7.25
N LYS A 88 1.94 6.60 -7.10
CA LYS A 88 2.83 7.49 -6.35
C LYS A 88 2.89 7.11 -4.88
N ILE A 89 1.76 6.79 -4.26
CA ILE A 89 1.71 6.29 -2.87
C ILE A 89 2.53 5.01 -2.75
N LEU A 90 2.33 4.06 -3.66
CA LEU A 90 3.07 2.80 -3.68
C LEU A 90 4.59 3.03 -3.84
N SER A 91 4.99 3.95 -4.74
CA SER A 91 6.39 4.36 -4.93
C SER A 91 6.99 4.93 -3.64
N VAL A 92 6.25 5.73 -2.87
CA VAL A 92 6.72 6.25 -1.57
C VAL A 92 6.96 5.14 -0.55
N TYR A 93 6.16 4.07 -0.56
CA TYR A 93 6.41 2.91 0.32
C TYR A 93 7.66 2.12 -0.09
N MET A 94 7.86 1.93 -1.39
CA MET A 94 8.95 1.09 -1.93
C MET A 94 10.30 1.80 -2.00
N SER A 95 10.30 3.03 -2.54
CA SER A 95 11.52 3.83 -2.81
C SER A 95 11.71 5.00 -1.85
N GLY A 96 10.67 5.37 -1.09
CA GLY A 96 10.71 6.51 -0.19
C GLY A 96 10.37 7.81 -0.90
N SER A 97 10.08 8.85 -0.12
CA SER A 97 9.76 10.17 -0.67
C SER A 97 11.04 10.93 -1.05
N LYS A 98 11.04 11.61 -2.21
CA LYS A 98 12.10 12.54 -2.65
C LYS A 98 12.42 13.61 -1.59
N SER A 99 11.44 14.00 -0.77
CA SER A 99 11.60 14.98 0.32
C SER A 99 12.23 14.44 1.61
N MET A 100 12.33 13.12 1.79
CA MET A 100 12.97 12.47 2.96
C MET A 100 14.06 11.48 2.52
N SER A 101 14.90 11.89 1.57
CA SER A 101 16.00 11.08 1.04
C SER A 101 16.98 10.60 2.13
N TYR A 102 17.19 11.39 3.20
CA TYR A 102 18.09 11.03 4.30
C TYR A 102 17.61 9.86 5.17
N ASP A 103 16.29 9.69 5.36
CA ASP A 103 15.69 8.57 6.12
C ASP A 103 15.13 7.47 5.22
N SER A 104 15.26 7.63 3.90
CA SER A 104 14.67 6.74 2.91
C SER A 104 15.16 5.30 3.07
N ALA A 105 16.45 5.05 3.25
CA ALA A 105 17.01 3.72 3.45
C ALA A 105 16.46 3.01 4.71
N ASN A 106 16.05 3.78 5.73
CA ASN A 106 15.50 3.23 6.95
C ASN A 106 13.98 3.05 6.93
N LEU A 107 13.28 3.63 5.96
CA LEU A 107 11.80 3.67 5.89
C LEU A 107 11.21 3.02 4.64
N THR A 108 12.02 2.43 3.78
CA THR A 108 11.58 1.77 2.54
C THR A 108 11.31 0.29 2.75
N THR A 109 10.35 -0.22 1.99
CA THR A 109 10.09 -1.66 1.90
C THR A 109 9.94 -2.03 0.42
N PRO A 110 11.05 -2.33 -0.29
CA PRO A 110 11.03 -2.55 -1.73
C PRO A 110 10.26 -3.83 -2.13
N ASP A 111 10.11 -4.79 -1.21
CA ASP A 111 9.44 -6.08 -1.45
C ASP A 111 7.91 -6.03 -1.51
N ILE A 112 7.30 -4.84 -1.52
CA ILE A 112 5.84 -4.73 -1.61
C ILE A 112 5.42 -5.24 -3.00
N LYS A 113 4.35 -6.03 -3.06
CA LYS A 113 3.78 -6.49 -4.34
C LYS A 113 2.50 -5.72 -4.61
N TRP A 114 2.41 -5.04 -5.74
CA TRP A 114 1.17 -4.39 -6.15
C TRP A 114 0.13 -5.46 -6.52
N LEU A 115 -0.91 -5.58 -5.70
CA LEU A 115 -1.99 -6.55 -5.90
C LEU A 115 -3.02 -6.06 -6.93
N GLY A 116 -3.31 -4.76 -6.96
CA GLY A 116 -4.29 -4.14 -7.84
C GLY A 116 -4.84 -2.85 -7.25
N VAL A 117 -5.80 -2.16 -7.86
CA VAL A 117 -6.49 -2.45 -9.14
C VAL A 117 -5.57 -2.15 -10.32
N ARG A 118 -5.28 -3.14 -11.18
CA ARG A 118 -4.49 -2.89 -12.39
C ARG A 118 -5.39 -2.45 -13.54
N PRO A 119 -4.87 -1.69 -14.52
CA PRO A 119 -5.59 -1.42 -15.77
C PRO A 119 -6.12 -2.70 -16.43
N SER A 120 -5.34 -3.79 -16.43
CA SER A 120 -5.77 -5.09 -16.96
C SER A 120 -6.87 -5.77 -16.15
N ASP A 121 -6.99 -5.47 -14.85
CA ASP A 121 -8.06 -6.01 -14.01
C ASP A 121 -9.41 -5.34 -14.33
N LEU A 122 -9.42 -4.07 -14.74
CA LEU A 122 -10.65 -3.37 -15.16
C LEU A 122 -11.35 -4.09 -16.31
N ASP A 123 -10.57 -4.58 -17.28
CA ASP A 123 -11.08 -5.34 -18.41
C ASP A 123 -11.44 -6.78 -18.01
N LYS A 124 -10.63 -7.41 -17.16
CA LYS A 124 -10.86 -8.79 -16.69
C LYS A 124 -12.12 -8.94 -15.84
N TYR A 125 -12.39 -7.98 -14.95
CA TYR A 125 -13.57 -7.99 -14.08
C TYR A 125 -14.78 -7.28 -14.71
N ASN A 126 -14.66 -6.86 -15.98
CA ASN A 126 -15.70 -6.20 -16.75
C ASN A 126 -16.36 -5.05 -15.98
N ILE A 127 -15.53 -4.22 -15.34
CA ILE A 127 -15.99 -3.16 -14.45
C ILE A 127 -16.86 -2.19 -15.27
N PRO A 128 -18.10 -1.90 -14.82
CA PRO A 128 -19.02 -1.03 -15.54
C PRO A 128 -18.38 0.32 -15.89
N GLU A 129 -18.61 0.79 -17.10
CA GLU A 129 -18.05 2.05 -17.60
C GLU A 129 -18.46 3.26 -16.76
N GLN A 130 -19.64 3.20 -16.13
CA GLN A 130 -20.11 4.19 -15.14
C GLN A 130 -19.22 4.31 -13.88
N CYS A 131 -18.40 3.30 -13.59
CA CYS A 131 -17.42 3.32 -12.51
C CYS A 131 -16.01 3.67 -13.03
N ARG A 132 -15.83 3.81 -14.35
CA ARG A 132 -14.57 4.22 -14.98
C ARG A 132 -14.61 5.73 -15.16
N LEU A 133 -13.75 6.43 -14.42
CA LEU A 133 -13.59 7.87 -14.61
C LEU A 133 -12.61 8.11 -15.77
N PRO A 134 -12.93 9.02 -16.71
CA PRO A 134 -11.97 9.40 -17.73
C PRO A 134 -10.77 10.07 -17.07
N MET A 135 -9.56 9.68 -17.47
CA MET A 135 -8.35 10.34 -16.99
C MET A 135 -8.35 11.81 -17.41
N THR A 136 -8.02 12.70 -16.48
CA THR A 136 -7.84 14.12 -16.80
C THR A 136 -6.47 14.34 -17.46
N GLU A 137 -6.30 15.47 -18.15
CA GLU A 137 -4.98 15.84 -18.71
C GLU A 137 -3.89 15.90 -17.63
N TYR A 138 -4.26 16.28 -16.40
CA TYR A 138 -3.37 16.27 -15.24
C TYR A 138 -2.93 14.85 -14.85
N ASP A 139 -3.85 13.89 -14.85
CA ASP A 139 -3.54 12.49 -14.56
C ASP A 139 -2.61 11.89 -15.62
N ILE A 140 -2.87 12.18 -16.89
CA ILE A 140 -2.03 11.73 -18.01
C ILE A 140 -0.62 12.30 -17.88
N LYS A 141 -0.50 13.60 -17.56
CA LYS A 141 0.80 14.24 -17.34
C LYS A 141 1.54 13.60 -16.17
N THR A 142 0.86 13.42 -15.04
CA THR A 142 1.43 12.79 -13.83
C THR A 142 1.87 11.35 -14.11
N GLY A 143 1.06 10.59 -14.86
CA GLY A 143 1.40 9.23 -15.28
C GLY A 143 2.63 9.17 -16.18
N LYS A 144 2.79 10.12 -17.11
CA LYS A 144 4.01 10.24 -17.92
C LYS A 144 5.24 10.58 -17.08
N GLU A 145 5.12 11.52 -16.15
CA GLU A 145 6.21 11.84 -15.20
C GLU A 145 6.59 10.63 -14.34
N LEU A 146 5.61 9.83 -13.90
CA LEU A 146 5.83 8.59 -13.16
C LEU A 146 6.58 7.52 -13.99
N LEU A 147 6.25 7.39 -15.28
CA LEU A 147 6.97 6.47 -16.19
C LEU A 147 8.44 6.85 -16.35
N GLU A 148 8.77 8.13 -16.27
CA GLU A 148 10.15 8.61 -16.31
C GLU A 148 10.89 8.46 -14.98
N GLU A 149 10.20 8.17 -13.86
CA GLU A 149 10.87 7.96 -12.58
C GLU A 149 11.66 6.65 -12.54
N ASP A 150 12.86 6.72 -11.97
CA ASP A 150 13.78 5.59 -11.79
C ASP A 150 13.15 4.37 -11.10
N PHE A 151 12.11 4.58 -10.28
CA PHE A 151 11.38 3.51 -9.62
C PHE A 151 10.64 2.61 -10.60
N ILE A 152 9.90 3.18 -11.57
CA ILE A 152 9.17 2.39 -12.57
C ILE A 152 10.15 1.77 -13.56
N ARG A 153 11.15 2.54 -13.99
CA ARG A 153 12.18 2.07 -14.91
C ARG A 153 13.04 0.92 -14.36
N LYS A 154 13.23 0.86 -13.03
CA LYS A 154 13.88 -0.29 -12.36
C LYS A 154 12.98 -1.53 -12.28
N SER A 155 11.67 -1.37 -12.29
CA SER A 155 10.71 -2.49 -12.21
C SER A 155 10.52 -3.23 -13.54
N GLU A 156 11.01 -2.68 -14.66
CA GLU A 156 10.98 -3.31 -16.00
C GLU A 156 12.02 -4.44 -16.17
N VAL A 157 12.86 -4.68 -15.17
CA VAL A 157 13.88 -5.76 -15.18
C VAL A 157 13.44 -6.89 -14.24
N ILE A 158 12.28 -7.49 -14.49
CA ILE A 158 11.89 -8.82 -13.96
C ILE A 158 11.13 -9.59 -15.04
#